data_AF-A0A7V8NQ87-F1
#
_entry.id   AF-A0A7V8NQ87-F1
#
_cell.length_a   1.000
_cell.length_b   1.000
_cell.length_c   1.000
_cell.angle_alpha   90.00
_cell.angle_beta   90.00
_cell.angle_gamma   90.00
#
_symmetry.space_group_name_H-M   'P 1'
#
loop_
_entity.id
_entity.type
_entity.pdbx_description
1 polymer ?
#
loop_
_entity_poly.entity_id
_entity_poly.type
_entity_poly.pdbx_seq_one_letter_code
_entity_poly.pdbx_strand_id
1 'polypeptide(L)'
;MSLEDLTIEQLREIATRAQQMEPSYNLVQTLAKDPEGRSMLQRWAKKKNPNLSIPEVDQEDKMMAALKEERDAREKLEAKLLEDDIRKRTEAAKRDVIERYKLSDEDVKAIEKRMLKSDDNPDPLPPRYDWAAQLYLNSRTPSTPTPSAFMPPTYSMPEGKVWGKGIGNAAELNRIAMNQAYEAFNEIKGGKVAQ
;
A
#
# COMPACT_ATOMS: atom_id res chain seq x y z
N MET A 1 32.07 58.80 29.49
CA MET A 1 33.49 58.38 29.47
C MET A 1 34.06 58.82 28.15
N SER A 2 35.02 59.75 28.19
CA SER A 2 35.70 60.21 26.98
C SER A 2 36.77 59.18 26.57
N LEU A 3 37.18 59.20 25.30
CA LEU A 3 38.27 58.34 24.80
C LEU A 3 39.61 58.60 25.50
N GLU A 4 39.74 59.76 26.17
CA GLU A 4 40.97 60.23 26.81
C GLU A 4 41.13 59.68 28.23
N ASP A 5 40.06 59.16 28.85
CA ASP A 5 40.07 58.62 30.22
C ASP A 5 40.31 57.10 30.28
N LEU A 6 40.46 56.43 29.12
CA LEU A 6 40.64 54.98 29.04
C LEU A 6 42.13 54.61 29.15
N THR A 7 42.42 53.55 29.91
CA THR A 7 43.79 53.05 29.99
C THR A 7 44.26 52.49 28.65
N ILE A 8 45.58 52.48 28.40
CA ILE A 8 46.17 51.98 27.16
C ILE A 8 45.72 50.54 26.85
N GLU A 9 45.52 49.72 27.88
CA GLU A 9 45.02 48.35 27.73
C GLU A 9 43.55 48.32 27.28
N GLN A 10 42.69 49.17 27.84
CA GLN A 10 41.29 49.30 27.41
C GLN A 10 41.17 49.81 25.98
N LEU A 11 42.04 50.75 25.57
CA LEU A 11 42.10 51.22 24.18
C LEU A 11 42.54 50.11 23.22
N ARG A 12 43.48 49.25 23.63
CA ARG A 12 43.89 48.08 22.84
C ARG A 12 42.76 47.05 22.72
N GLU A 13 42.03 46.78 23.79
CA GLU A 13 40.88 45.87 23.76
C GLU A 13 39.73 46.41 22.90
N ILE A 14 39.46 47.71 22.93
CA ILE A 14 38.48 48.34 22.06
C ILE A 14 38.94 48.25 20.60
N ALA A 15 40.22 48.49 20.31
CA ALA A 15 40.77 48.40 18.97
C ALA A 15 40.73 46.96 18.41
N THR A 16 41.07 45.94 19.20
CA THR A 16 40.97 44.54 18.76
C THR A 16 39.52 44.11 18.56
N ARG A 17 38.60 44.55 19.43
CA ARG A 17 37.17 44.30 19.27
C ARG A 17 36.59 45.00 18.02
N ALA A 18 37.04 46.21 17.73
CA ALA A 18 36.68 46.92 16.51
C ALA A 18 37.20 46.19 15.25
N GLN A 19 38.47 45.76 15.25
CA GLN A 19 39.06 44.98 14.14
C GLN A 19 38.33 43.65 13.90
N GLN A 20 37.78 43.01 14.94
CA GLN A 20 36.97 41.81 14.79
C GLN A 20 35.54 42.09 14.28
N MET A 21 35.02 43.29 14.52
CA MET A 21 33.69 43.72 14.05
C MET A 21 33.68 44.26 12.62
N GLU A 22 34.81 44.78 12.13
CA GLU A 22 35.01 45.23 10.74
C GLU A 22 34.59 44.17 9.68
N PRO A 23 35.09 42.91 9.70
CA PRO A 23 34.72 41.92 8.68
C PRO A 23 33.25 41.51 8.76
N SER A 24 32.65 41.49 9.96
CA SER A 24 31.25 41.14 10.14
C SER A 24 30.32 42.27 9.71
N TYR A 25 30.69 43.53 9.94
CA TYR A 25 29.95 44.69 9.46
C TYR A 25 29.93 44.76 7.93
N ASN A 26 31.07 44.55 7.28
CA ASN A 26 31.16 44.52 5.82
C ASN A 26 30.32 43.39 5.22
N LEU A 27 30.30 42.22 5.87
CA LEU A 27 29.45 41.10 5.46
C LEU A 27 27.96 41.42 5.60
N VAL A 28 27.54 42.10 6.66
CA VAL A 28 26.14 42.52 6.83
C VAL A 28 25.75 43.56 5.76
N GLN A 29 26.66 44.49 5.43
CA GLN A 29 26.42 45.45 4.35
C GLN A 29 26.31 44.79 2.98
N THR A 30 27.13 43.79 2.67
CA THR A 30 27.02 43.07 1.40
C THR A 30 25.73 42.24 1.34
N LEU A 31 25.38 41.56 2.43
CA LEU A 31 24.11 40.82 2.55
C LEU A 31 22.89 41.74 2.46
N ALA A 32 22.97 42.98 2.95
CA ALA A 32 21.87 43.94 2.84
C ALA A 32 21.66 44.46 1.40
N LYS A 33 22.67 44.38 0.54
CA LYS A 33 22.59 44.78 -0.88
C LYS A 33 21.94 43.68 -1.74
N ASP A 34 22.12 42.43 -1.36
CA ASP A 34 21.49 41.26 -2.00
C ASP A 34 20.01 41.12 -1.57
N PRO A 35 19.05 40.98 -2.50
CA PRO A 35 17.64 40.75 -2.16
C PRO A 35 17.38 39.57 -1.23
N GLU A 36 18.09 38.44 -1.42
CA GLU A 36 17.91 37.25 -0.58
C GLU A 36 18.51 37.45 0.81
N GLY A 37 19.69 38.07 0.89
CA GLY A 37 20.33 38.41 2.16
C GLY A 37 19.53 39.44 2.96
N ARG A 38 18.91 40.41 2.28
CA ARG A 38 18.07 41.44 2.90
C ARG A 38 16.84 40.83 3.57
N SER A 39 16.13 39.92 2.89
CA SER A 39 14.94 39.29 3.47
C SER A 39 15.28 38.43 4.70
N MET A 40 16.42 37.71 4.68
CA MET A 40 16.90 36.97 5.85
C MET A 40 17.28 37.88 7.02
N LEU A 41 17.98 38.99 6.74
CA LEU A 41 18.34 39.99 7.75
C LEU A 41 17.09 40.63 8.37
N GLN A 42 16.11 40.99 7.55
CA GLN A 42 14.82 41.53 8.00
C GLN A 42 14.06 40.52 8.86
N ARG A 43 13.99 39.25 8.45
CA ARG A 43 13.40 38.16 9.27
C ARG A 43 14.13 38.00 10.60
N TRP A 44 15.46 38.09 10.60
CA TRP A 44 16.26 38.00 11.82
C TRP A 44 16.05 39.19 12.74
N ALA A 45 15.96 40.41 12.18
CA ALA A 45 15.65 41.63 12.91
C ALA A 45 14.26 41.57 13.56
N LYS A 46 13.24 41.09 12.84
CA LYS A 46 11.89 40.87 13.37
C LYS A 46 11.86 39.80 14.48
N LYS A 47 12.68 38.74 14.37
CA LYS A 47 12.83 37.73 15.43
C LYS A 47 13.46 38.30 16.71
N LYS A 48 14.40 39.25 16.58
CA LYS A 48 15.04 39.94 17.72
C LYS A 48 14.15 41.03 18.32
N ASN A 49 13.43 41.77 17.49
CA ASN A 49 12.48 42.82 17.90
C ASN A 49 11.11 42.59 17.23
N PRO A 50 10.21 41.85 17.87
CA PRO A 50 8.89 41.50 17.30
C PRO A 50 7.98 42.71 17.04
N ASN A 51 8.22 43.84 17.71
CA ASN A 51 7.45 45.07 17.54
C ASN A 51 7.85 45.86 16.27
N LEU A 52 8.93 45.45 15.58
CA LEU A 52 9.34 46.08 14.35
C LEU A 52 8.45 45.55 13.21
N SER A 53 7.53 46.39 12.70
CA SER A 53 6.76 46.03 11.51
C SER A 53 7.65 46.17 10.28
N ILE A 54 7.88 45.05 9.60
CA ILE A 54 8.58 45.00 8.31
C ILE A 54 7.56 44.51 7.29
N PRO A 55 6.98 45.41 6.47
CA PRO A 55 5.89 45.07 5.56
C PRO A 55 6.20 43.91 4.62
N GLU A 56 7.44 43.81 4.14
CA GLU A 56 7.89 42.77 3.22
C GLU A 56 7.79 41.38 3.86
N VAL A 57 8.31 41.23 5.08
CA VAL A 57 8.26 39.96 5.82
C VAL A 57 6.84 39.67 6.33
N ASP A 58 6.11 40.70 6.76
CA ASP A 58 4.72 40.58 7.25
C ASP A 58 3.77 40.08 6.14
N GLN A 59 3.95 40.54 4.90
CA GLN A 59 3.15 40.10 3.76
C GLN A 59 3.49 38.66 3.35
N GLU A 60 4.78 38.31 3.31
CA GLU A 60 5.21 36.93 3.02
C GLU A 60 4.70 35.94 4.07
N ASP A 61 4.78 36.30 5.35
CA ASP A 61 4.29 35.46 6.45
C ASP A 61 2.77 35.25 6.37
N LYS A 62 2.01 36.31 6.05
CA LYS A 62 0.54 36.23 5.86
C LYS A 62 0.17 35.39 4.64
N MET A 63 0.87 35.56 3.52
CA MET A 63 0.65 34.77 2.32
C MET A 63 0.96 33.28 2.57
N MET A 64 2.08 32.99 3.24
CA MET A 64 2.46 31.63 3.61
C MET A 64 1.45 31.00 4.58
N ALA A 65 0.92 31.78 5.52
CA ALA A 65 -0.11 31.31 6.44
C ALA A 65 -1.41 30.97 5.69
N ALA A 66 -1.88 31.87 4.81
CA ALA A 66 -3.08 31.63 4.00
C ALA A 66 -2.91 30.41 3.08
N LEU A 67 -1.74 30.26 2.44
CA LEU A 67 -1.44 29.09 1.61
C LEU A 67 -1.41 27.79 2.41
N LYS A 68 -0.92 27.82 3.65
CA LYS A 68 -0.95 26.64 4.53
C LYS A 68 -2.37 26.28 4.92
N GLU A 69 -3.18 27.26 5.30
CA GLU A 69 -4.58 27.03 5.66
C GLU A 69 -5.38 26.41 4.50
N GLU A 70 -5.20 26.93 3.28
CA GLU A 70 -5.81 26.36 2.07
C GLU A 70 -5.33 24.94 1.77
N ARG A 71 -4.03 24.66 1.96
CA ARG A 71 -3.49 23.30 1.79
C ARG A 71 -4.07 22.33 2.82
N ASP A 72 -4.11 22.72 4.09
CA ASP A 72 -4.66 21.90 5.17
C ASP A 72 -6.17 21.65 4.94
N ALA A 73 -6.90 22.65 4.46
CA ALA A 73 -8.31 22.50 4.10
C ALA A 73 -8.51 21.54 2.92
N ARG A 74 -7.69 21.67 1.88
CA ARG A 74 -7.70 20.75 0.73
C ARG A 74 -7.37 19.33 1.13
N GLU A 75 -6.32 19.12 1.92
CA GLU A 75 -5.92 17.79 2.36
C GLU A 75 -7.03 17.13 3.19
N LYS A 76 -7.70 17.88 4.08
CA LYS A 76 -8.87 17.38 4.82
C LYS A 76 -10.05 17.03 3.92
N LEU A 77 -10.28 17.80 2.86
CA LEU A 77 -11.35 17.52 1.90
C LEU A 77 -11.02 16.29 1.04
N GLU A 78 -9.78 16.18 0.56
CA GLU A 78 -9.31 15.02 -0.21
C GLU A 78 -9.37 13.74 0.63
N ALA A 79 -8.96 13.79 1.91
CA ALA A 79 -9.07 12.66 2.82
C ALA A 79 -10.53 12.22 3.02
N LYS A 80 -11.46 13.15 3.19
CA LYS A 80 -12.90 12.86 3.33
C LYS A 80 -13.47 12.26 2.05
N LEU A 81 -13.11 12.78 0.88
CA LEU A 81 -13.56 12.26 -0.40
C LEU A 81 -13.07 10.83 -0.63
N LEU A 82 -11.80 10.56 -0.31
CA LEU A 82 -11.24 9.21 -0.38
C LEU A 82 -11.95 8.26 0.58
N GLU A 83 -12.22 8.68 1.82
CA GLU A 83 -12.96 7.87 2.78
C GLU A 83 -14.38 7.54 2.27
N ASP A 84 -15.10 8.54 1.76
CA ASP A 84 -16.45 8.37 1.21
C ASP A 84 -16.45 7.45 -0.02
N ASP A 85 -15.46 7.56 -0.90
CA ASP A 85 -15.32 6.69 -2.07
C ASP A 85 -15.02 5.25 -1.68
N ILE A 86 -14.15 5.03 -0.68
CA ILE A 86 -13.88 3.71 -0.13
C ILE A 86 -15.16 3.14 0.50
N ARG A 87 -15.90 3.95 1.27
CA ARG A 87 -17.18 3.54 1.88
C ARG A 87 -18.20 3.13 0.81
N LYS A 88 -18.42 3.94 -0.21
CA LYS A 88 -19.34 3.62 -1.32
C LYS A 88 -18.92 2.35 -2.07
N ARG A 89 -17.62 2.18 -2.35
CA ARG A 89 -17.11 0.97 -3.04
C ARG A 89 -17.30 -0.28 -2.19
N THR A 90 -17.04 -0.20 -0.89
CA THR A 90 -17.25 -1.33 0.03
C THR A 90 -18.73 -1.68 0.18
N GLU A 91 -19.62 -0.69 0.30
CA GLU A 91 -21.07 -0.91 0.33
C GLU A 91 -21.59 -1.53 -0.97
N ALA A 92 -21.13 -1.06 -2.13
CA ALA A 92 -21.46 -1.64 -3.42
C ALA A 92 -21.01 -3.10 -3.50
N ALA A 93 -19.77 -3.39 -3.11
CA ALA A 93 -19.24 -4.76 -3.09
C ALA A 93 -20.04 -5.68 -2.16
N LYS A 94 -20.48 -5.19 -0.98
CA LYS A 94 -21.35 -5.95 -0.06
C LYS A 94 -22.69 -6.28 -0.73
N ARG A 95 -23.34 -5.29 -1.34
CA ARG A 95 -24.62 -5.48 -2.05
C ARG A 95 -24.50 -6.47 -3.19
N ASP A 96 -23.45 -6.36 -4.00
CA ASP A 96 -23.19 -7.27 -5.12
C ASP A 96 -23.05 -8.73 -4.65
N VAL A 97 -22.37 -8.95 -3.53
CA VAL A 97 -22.18 -10.29 -2.95
C VAL A 97 -23.47 -10.84 -2.36
N ILE A 98 -24.26 -10.01 -1.68
CA ILE A 98 -25.59 -10.39 -1.17
C ILE A 98 -26.49 -10.85 -2.32
N GLU A 99 -26.53 -10.08 -3.41
CA GLU A 99 -27.36 -10.40 -4.57
C GLU A 99 -26.90 -11.68 -5.29
N ARG A 100 -25.59 -11.82 -5.54
CA ARG A 100 -25.03 -12.97 -6.28
C ARG A 100 -25.13 -14.29 -5.52
N TYR A 101 -24.83 -14.27 -4.23
CA TYR A 101 -24.73 -15.48 -3.42
C TYR A 101 -25.94 -15.71 -2.52
N LYS A 102 -26.94 -14.81 -2.55
CA LYS A 102 -28.15 -14.86 -1.72
C LYS A 102 -27.83 -15.02 -0.23
N LEU A 103 -26.79 -14.33 0.22
CA LEU A 103 -26.33 -14.36 1.61
C LEU A 103 -27.17 -13.40 2.45
N SER A 104 -27.32 -13.72 3.75
CA SER A 104 -27.95 -12.80 4.70
C SER A 104 -26.96 -11.71 5.16
N ASP A 105 -27.47 -10.60 5.70
CA ASP A 105 -26.63 -9.56 6.29
C ASP A 105 -25.76 -10.08 7.45
N GLU A 106 -26.21 -11.12 8.15
CA GLU A 106 -25.45 -11.78 9.22
C GLU A 106 -24.25 -12.55 8.67
N ASP A 107 -24.42 -13.24 7.54
CA ASP A 107 -23.34 -13.98 6.88
C ASP A 107 -22.26 -13.03 6.35
N VAL A 108 -22.66 -11.88 5.80
CA VAL A 108 -21.73 -10.85 5.34
C VAL A 108 -20.90 -10.29 6.50
N LYS A 109 -21.51 -10.04 7.66
CA LYS A 109 -20.78 -9.64 8.87
C LYS A 109 -19.80 -10.72 9.34
N ALA A 110 -20.17 -12.00 9.24
CA ALA A 110 -19.29 -13.10 9.57
C ALA A 110 -18.09 -13.19 8.60
N ILE A 111 -18.32 -12.95 7.32
CA ILE A 111 -17.27 -12.86 6.29
C ILE A 111 -16.33 -11.71 6.60
N GLU A 112 -16.85 -10.51 6.89
CA GLU A 112 -16.04 -9.33 7.25
C GLU A 112 -15.17 -9.57 8.48
N LYS A 113 -15.74 -10.20 9.51
CA LYS A 113 -14.99 -10.60 10.71
C LYS A 113 -13.86 -11.57 10.37
N ARG A 114 -14.07 -12.50 9.44
CA ARG A 114 -13.04 -13.44 8.98
C ARG A 114 -12.02 -12.82 8.04
N MET A 115 -12.36 -11.75 7.33
CA MET A 115 -11.44 -10.98 6.49
C MET A 115 -10.51 -10.09 7.33
N LEU A 116 -10.93 -9.70 8.53
CA LEU A 116 -10.10 -8.93 9.45
C LEU A 116 -8.98 -9.81 10.01
N LYS A 117 -7.73 -9.33 9.92
CA LYS A 117 -6.60 -9.96 10.57
C LYS A 117 -6.60 -9.62 12.05
N SER A 118 -6.71 -10.63 12.91
CA SER A 118 -6.63 -10.53 14.37
C SER A 118 -5.78 -11.68 14.91
N ASP A 119 -5.25 -11.55 16.12
CA ASP A 119 -4.49 -12.63 16.77
C ASP A 119 -5.31 -13.93 16.89
N ASP A 120 -6.63 -13.79 17.04
CA ASP A 120 -7.57 -14.92 17.10
C ASP A 120 -7.85 -15.60 15.74
N ASN A 121 -7.36 -15.04 14.63
CA ASN A 121 -7.67 -15.52 13.28
C ASN A 121 -6.40 -15.50 12.40
N PRO A 122 -5.53 -16.52 12.51
CA PRO A 122 -4.22 -16.54 11.87
C PRO A 122 -4.29 -16.57 10.33
N ASP A 123 -5.38 -17.13 9.78
CA ASP A 123 -5.61 -17.24 8.34
C ASP A 123 -6.84 -16.41 7.92
N PRO A 124 -6.67 -15.09 7.72
CA PRO A 124 -7.77 -14.22 7.30
C PRO A 124 -8.22 -14.55 5.86
N LEU A 125 -9.51 -14.35 5.60
CA LEU A 125 -10.04 -14.45 4.24
C LEU A 125 -9.45 -13.36 3.32
N PRO A 126 -9.38 -13.62 2.00
CA PRO A 126 -8.87 -12.64 1.05
C PRO A 126 -9.63 -11.30 1.14
N PRO A 127 -8.97 -10.16 0.89
CA PRO A 127 -9.57 -8.82 1.01
C PRO A 127 -10.63 -8.49 -0.06
N ARG A 128 -10.99 -9.45 -0.91
CA ARG A 128 -12.03 -9.31 -1.94
C ARG A 128 -13.30 -10.02 -1.47
N TYR A 129 -14.39 -9.27 -1.33
CA TYR A 129 -15.68 -9.80 -0.87
C TYR A 129 -16.21 -10.98 -1.70
N ASP A 130 -16.05 -10.94 -3.04
CA ASP A 130 -16.50 -12.00 -3.93
C ASP A 130 -15.82 -13.35 -3.64
N TRP A 131 -14.49 -13.33 -3.50
CA TRP A 131 -13.73 -14.54 -3.20
C TRP A 131 -13.93 -15.01 -1.76
N ALA A 132 -13.99 -14.07 -0.81
CA ALA A 132 -14.26 -14.38 0.59
C ALA A 132 -15.63 -15.05 0.77
N ALA A 133 -16.65 -14.60 0.03
CA ALA A 133 -17.99 -15.20 0.06
C ALA A 133 -18.00 -16.64 -0.48
N GLN A 134 -17.30 -16.90 -1.60
CA GLN A 134 -17.18 -18.26 -2.14
C GLN A 134 -16.52 -19.21 -1.13
N LEU A 135 -15.40 -18.79 -0.52
CA LEU A 135 -14.70 -19.60 0.49
C LEU A 135 -15.58 -19.82 1.72
N TYR A 136 -16.32 -18.80 2.14
CA TYR A 136 -17.25 -18.91 3.25
C TYR A 136 -18.36 -19.95 2.98
N LEU A 137 -18.97 -19.91 1.80
CA LEU A 137 -19.96 -20.90 1.36
C LEU A 137 -19.36 -22.31 1.32
N ASN A 138 -18.19 -22.48 0.72
CA ASN A 138 -17.49 -23.76 0.64
C ASN A 138 -17.16 -24.32 2.03
N SER A 139 -16.89 -23.45 3.01
CA SER A 139 -16.64 -23.87 4.39
C SER A 139 -17.91 -24.36 5.12
N ARG A 140 -19.10 -23.97 4.65
CA ARG A 140 -20.39 -24.36 5.22
C ARG A 140 -21.02 -25.55 4.52
N THR A 141 -20.74 -25.76 3.24
CA THR A 141 -21.18 -26.96 2.54
C THR A 141 -20.50 -28.16 3.21
N PRO A 142 -21.26 -29.11 3.78
CA PRO A 142 -20.66 -30.32 4.31
C PRO A 142 -19.97 -31.01 3.14
N SER A 143 -18.69 -31.33 3.30
CA SER A 143 -17.96 -32.15 2.33
C SER A 143 -18.75 -33.44 2.16
N THR A 144 -19.47 -33.57 1.05
CA THR A 144 -20.12 -34.83 0.70
C THR A 144 -18.98 -35.84 0.63
N PRO A 145 -18.97 -36.88 1.48
CA PRO A 145 -17.92 -37.88 1.42
C PRO A 145 -17.91 -38.41 0.00
N THR A 146 -16.75 -38.38 -0.65
CA THR A 146 -16.57 -38.99 -1.97
C THR A 146 -17.21 -40.38 -1.88
N PRO A 147 -18.23 -40.70 -2.69
CA PRO A 147 -18.94 -41.96 -2.55
C PRO A 147 -17.92 -43.09 -2.51
N SER A 148 -17.96 -43.94 -1.48
CA SER A 148 -16.97 -45.00 -1.25
C SER A 148 -16.93 -46.05 -2.38
N ALA A 149 -17.72 -45.85 -3.43
CA ALA A 149 -17.75 -46.61 -4.66
C ALA A 149 -16.70 -46.16 -5.70
N PHE A 150 -15.84 -45.19 -5.39
CA PHE A 150 -14.60 -45.03 -6.18
C PHE A 150 -13.69 -46.22 -5.90
N MET A 151 -14.00 -47.35 -6.52
CA MET A 151 -13.02 -48.39 -6.77
C MET A 151 -12.03 -47.73 -7.73
N PRO A 152 -10.78 -47.42 -7.31
CA PRO A 152 -9.77 -47.07 -8.30
C PRO A 152 -9.77 -48.23 -9.31
N PRO A 153 -9.74 -47.97 -10.63
CA PRO A 153 -9.62 -49.04 -11.59
C PRO A 153 -8.37 -49.83 -11.21
N THR A 154 -8.57 -51.03 -10.67
CA THR A 154 -7.48 -51.96 -10.40
C THR A 154 -6.99 -52.37 -11.78
N TYR A 155 -6.01 -51.63 -12.27
CA TYR A 155 -5.27 -52.02 -13.45
C TYR A 155 -4.56 -53.32 -13.10
N SER A 156 -5.12 -54.46 -13.50
CA SER A 156 -4.39 -55.72 -13.45
C SER A 156 -3.28 -55.58 -14.49
N MET A 157 -2.09 -55.18 -14.04
CA MET A 157 -0.90 -55.32 -14.86
C MET A 157 -0.87 -56.77 -15.36
N PRO A 158 -0.72 -57.03 -16.68
CA PRO A 158 -0.53 -58.39 -17.16
C PRO A 158 0.75 -58.93 -16.55
N GLU A 159 0.59 -59.72 -15.49
CA GLU A 159 1.69 -60.37 -14.80
C GLU A 159 2.43 -61.27 -15.79
N GLY A 160 3.72 -60.98 -15.97
CA GLY A 160 4.68 -61.98 -16.42
C GLY A 160 5.39 -61.76 -17.74
N LYS A 161 5.13 -60.71 -18.54
CA LYS A 161 5.88 -60.54 -19.83
C LYS A 161 6.27 -59.13 -20.26
N VAL A 162 6.08 -58.08 -19.45
CA VAL A 162 6.40 -56.70 -19.90
C VAL A 162 7.64 -56.11 -19.23
N TRP A 163 8.05 -56.63 -18.07
CA TRP A 163 9.14 -56.02 -17.28
C TRP A 163 10.50 -56.75 -17.37
N GLY A 164 10.72 -57.58 -18.40
CA GLY A 164 11.85 -58.53 -18.38
C GLY A 164 12.74 -58.64 -19.62
N LYS A 165 12.39 -58.07 -20.78
CA LYS A 165 13.26 -58.13 -21.98
C LYS A 165 12.80 -57.13 -23.03
N GLY A 166 13.54 -56.02 -23.15
CA GLY A 166 13.60 -55.11 -24.30
C GLY A 166 12.27 -54.55 -24.80
N ILE A 167 12.08 -53.23 -24.63
CA ILE A 167 11.10 -52.35 -25.32
C ILE A 167 10.40 -53.09 -26.47
N GLY A 168 9.25 -53.70 -26.14
CA GLY A 168 8.45 -54.47 -27.07
C GLY A 168 7.93 -53.55 -28.16
N ASN A 169 8.09 -53.99 -29.41
CA ASN A 169 7.73 -53.36 -30.67
C ASN A 169 6.78 -52.15 -30.52
N ALA A 170 7.30 -50.93 -30.70
CA ALA A 170 6.54 -49.67 -30.53
C ALA A 170 5.24 -49.64 -31.35
N ALA A 171 5.18 -50.39 -32.45
CA ALA A 171 3.98 -50.57 -33.26
C ALA A 171 2.82 -51.25 -32.50
N GLU A 172 3.10 -52.24 -31.64
CA GLU A 172 2.07 -52.91 -30.85
C GLU A 172 1.60 -52.04 -29.69
N LEU A 173 2.52 -51.33 -29.02
CA LEU A 173 2.17 -50.35 -27.98
C LEU A 173 1.30 -49.23 -28.54
N ASN A 174 1.66 -48.68 -29.70
CA ASN A 174 0.86 -47.66 -30.37
C ASN A 174 -0.52 -48.19 -30.78
N ARG A 175 -0.63 -49.42 -31.28
CA ARG A 175 -1.92 -50.02 -31.62
C ARG A 175 -2.82 -50.21 -30.40
N ILE A 176 -2.26 -50.66 -29.29
CA ILE A 176 -3.01 -50.86 -28.04
C ILE A 176 -3.47 -49.51 -27.48
N ALA A 177 -2.58 -48.50 -27.43
CA ALA A 177 -2.93 -47.16 -26.99
C ALA A 177 -4.01 -46.51 -27.86
N MET A 178 -3.93 -46.71 -29.19
CA MET A 178 -4.88 -46.14 -30.14
C MET A 178 -6.27 -46.79 -30.03
N ASN A 179 -6.34 -48.10 -29.80
CA ASN A 179 -7.60 -48.79 -29.58
C ASN A 179 -8.26 -48.32 -28.26
N GLN A 180 -7.48 -48.16 -27.19
CA GLN A 180 -7.97 -47.65 -25.91
C GLN A 180 -8.45 -46.20 -26.01
N ALA A 181 -7.74 -45.34 -26.74
CA ALA A 181 -8.18 -43.97 -26.99
C ALA A 181 -9.50 -43.93 -27.79
N TYR A 182 -9.69 -44.86 -28.73
CA TYR A 182 -10.93 -44.99 -29.50
C TYR A 182 -12.11 -45.44 -28.64
N GLU A 183 -11.91 -46.39 -27.74
CA GLU A 183 -12.94 -46.83 -26.79
C GLU A 183 -13.34 -45.70 -25.85
N ALA A 184 -12.37 -45.00 -25.26
CA ALA A 184 -12.64 -43.85 -24.40
C ALA A 184 -13.38 -42.72 -25.15
N PHE A 185 -12.99 -42.44 -26.40
CA PHE A 185 -13.68 -41.46 -27.23
C PHE A 185 -15.13 -41.86 -27.54
N ASN A 186 -15.37 -43.15 -27.81
CA ASN A 186 -16.71 -43.68 -28.06
C ASN A 186 -17.59 -43.69 -26.81
N GLU A 187 -17.01 -43.91 -25.62
CA GLU A 187 -17.74 -43.80 -24.34
C GLU A 187 -18.15 -42.36 -24.04
N ILE A 188 -17.27 -41.39 -24.31
CA ILE A 188 -17.59 -39.96 -24.19
C ILE A 188 -18.68 -39.56 -25.20
N LYS A 189 -18.55 -39.96 -26.47
CA LYS A 189 -19.58 -39.69 -27.50
C LYS A 189 -20.90 -40.39 -27.22
N GLY A 190 -20.85 -41.58 -26.62
CA GLY A 190 -22.02 -42.38 -26.24
C GLY A 190 -22.73 -41.88 -24.99
N GLY A 191 -22.28 -40.77 -24.38
CA GLY A 191 -22.93 -40.14 -23.23
C GLY A 191 -22.82 -40.94 -21.93
N LYS A 192 -22.02 -42.00 -21.88
CA LYS A 192 -21.88 -42.86 -20.68
C LYS A 192 -21.07 -42.21 -19.56
N VAL A 193 -20.31 -41.15 -19.85
CA VAL A 193 -19.42 -40.47 -18.89
C VAL A 193 -20.06 -39.19 -18.32
N ALA A 194 -21.32 -38.89 -18.65
CA ALA A 194 -22.07 -37.77 -18.07
C ALA A 194 -23.28 -38.28 -17.29
N GLN A 195 -23.03 -38.85 -16.10
CA GLN A 195 -23.91 -38.81 -14.93
C GLN A 195 -23.05 -38.90 -13.66
#